data_AF-A0A850HVJ2-F1
#
_entry.id   AF-A0A850HVJ2-F1
#
_cell.length_a   1.000
_cell.length_b   1.000
_cell.length_c   1.000
_cell.angle_alpha   90.00
_cell.angle_beta   90.00
_cell.angle_gamma   90.00
#
_symmetry.space_group_name_H-M   'P 1'
#
loop_
_entity.id
_entity.type
_entity.pdbx_description
1 polymer ?
#
loop_
_entity_poly.entity_id
_entity_poly.type
_entity_poly.pdbx_seq_one_letter_code
_entity_poly.pdbx_strand_id
1 'polypeptide(L)'
;MISGSSGADTIDLSSQSYDWTLYAGDNSGGNVLSGGSGNDLLNAGNGGDTLNGNGGNDRLNGGNGNDYLSGGTGNDTLYGYLGSDSMYGGDGDDVLDVLLGGGGGNDAYYGGNGNDLFVFADAGFDTFDGGAGNDTLAVYGADLSHRAITGVETLLIGATSFAATAAEINSFTTVSFGGGASFSLTLTAAGSSDRTLAR
;
A
#
# COMPACT_ATOMS: atom_id res chain seq x y z
N MET A 1 24.44 -4.26 6.97
CA MET A 1 23.39 -4.62 7.95
C MET A 1 23.65 -3.87 9.24
N ILE A 2 22.64 -3.16 9.74
CA ILE A 2 22.64 -2.48 11.04
C ILE A 2 21.45 -3.02 11.83
N SER A 3 21.66 -3.28 13.12
CA SER A 3 20.61 -3.76 14.01
C SER A 3 20.50 -2.84 15.22
N GLY A 4 19.28 -2.48 15.59
CA GLY A 4 18.96 -1.76 16.82
C GLY A 4 19.08 -2.65 18.05
N SER A 5 18.70 -2.08 19.18
CA SER A 5 18.84 -2.67 20.49
C SER A 5 17.50 -3.23 20.97
N SER A 6 17.19 -3.06 22.26
CA SER A 6 15.87 -3.36 22.78
C SER A 6 15.13 -2.07 23.10
N GLY A 7 13.87 -1.96 22.72
CA GLY A 7 13.04 -0.77 22.91
C GLY A 7 12.94 0.08 21.65
N ALA A 8 12.76 1.39 21.82
CA ALA A 8 12.70 2.32 20.69
C ALA A 8 14.11 2.64 20.20
N ASP A 9 14.37 2.38 18.92
CA ASP A 9 15.64 2.70 18.26
C ASP A 9 15.50 3.81 17.22
N THR A 10 16.59 4.55 17.02
CA THR A 10 16.72 5.50 15.90
C THR A 10 17.96 5.14 15.11
N ILE A 11 17.76 4.73 13.86
CA ILE A 11 18.82 4.39 12.92
C ILE A 11 18.69 5.34 11.72
N ASP A 12 19.59 6.30 11.63
CA ASP A 12 19.59 7.32 10.59
C ASP A 12 20.80 7.16 9.67
N LEU A 13 20.53 6.67 8.45
CA LEU A 13 21.50 6.60 7.36
C LEU A 13 21.14 7.55 6.20
N SER A 14 20.31 8.57 6.43
CA SER A 14 19.85 9.53 5.40
C SER A 14 20.97 10.22 4.62
N SER A 15 22.19 10.27 5.17
CA SER A 15 23.39 10.84 4.52
C SER A 15 24.23 9.82 3.75
N GLN A 16 23.82 8.55 3.74
CA GLN A 16 24.52 7.45 3.10
C GLN A 16 23.95 7.17 1.71
N SER A 17 24.73 6.48 0.87
CA SER A 17 24.36 6.16 -0.52
C SER A 17 24.57 4.70 -0.89
N TYR A 18 24.84 3.86 0.11
CA TYR A 18 25.00 2.42 -0.07
C TYR A 18 23.70 1.72 0.27
N ASP A 19 23.49 0.56 -0.34
CA ASP A 19 22.41 -0.33 0.03
C ASP A 19 22.63 -0.90 1.44
N TRP A 20 21.64 -0.73 2.30
CA TRP A 20 21.64 -1.17 3.67
C TRP A 20 20.48 -2.12 3.97
N THR A 21 20.67 -2.82 5.08
CA THR A 21 19.59 -3.59 5.69
C THR A 21 19.52 -3.16 7.14
N LEU A 22 18.41 -2.54 7.53
CA LEU A 22 18.13 -2.03 8.85
C LEU A 22 17.12 -2.96 9.52
N TYR A 23 17.44 -3.39 10.73
CA TYR A 23 16.54 -4.13 11.61
C TYR A 23 16.46 -3.38 12.93
N ALA A 24 15.28 -2.95 13.37
CA ALA A 24 15.16 -2.30 14.68
C ALA A 24 15.50 -3.25 15.85
N GLY A 25 15.32 -4.56 15.68
CA GLY A 25 15.83 -5.57 16.62
C GLY A 25 14.79 -6.15 17.57
N ASP A 26 13.81 -5.37 18.08
CA ASP A 26 12.72 -5.90 18.90
C ASP A 26 11.37 -5.13 18.86
N ASN A 27 10.39 -5.75 19.53
CA ASN A 27 8.99 -5.89 19.12
C ASN A 27 8.02 -5.13 20.05
N SER A 28 8.36 -3.92 20.52
CA SER A 28 7.45 -3.14 21.41
C SER A 28 7.68 -1.63 21.55
N GLY A 29 8.61 -1.02 20.81
CA GLY A 29 8.90 0.41 20.86
C GLY A 29 8.69 1.05 19.49
N GLY A 30 8.31 2.33 19.44
CA GLY A 30 8.23 3.05 18.16
C GLY A 30 9.63 3.43 17.67
N ASN A 31 10.02 2.87 16.54
CA ASN A 31 11.33 2.99 15.92
C ASN A 31 11.34 4.05 14.83
N VAL A 32 12.51 4.62 14.57
CA VAL A 32 12.73 5.54 13.45
C VAL A 32 13.89 5.01 12.60
N LEU A 33 13.60 4.62 11.37
CA LEU A 33 14.57 4.06 10.42
C LEU A 33 14.68 4.97 9.18
N SER A 34 15.91 5.25 8.73
CA SER A 34 16.18 5.99 7.50
C SER A 34 17.28 5.31 6.68
N GLY A 35 17.00 4.96 5.42
CA GLY A 35 17.86 4.16 4.53
C GLY A 35 19.01 4.94 3.88
N GLY A 36 18.68 6.06 3.23
CA GLY A 36 19.65 6.89 2.52
C GLY A 36 19.29 6.95 1.04
N SER A 37 20.27 7.12 0.16
CA SER A 37 20.04 7.13 -1.29
C SER A 37 20.29 5.77 -1.98
N GLY A 38 20.38 4.68 -1.20
CA GLY A 38 20.64 3.33 -1.70
C GLY A 38 19.35 2.53 -1.90
N ASN A 39 19.44 1.29 -2.37
CA ASN A 39 18.28 0.39 -2.37
C ASN A 39 18.25 -0.36 -1.04
N ASP A 40 17.49 0.17 -0.09
CA ASP A 40 17.53 -0.21 1.30
C ASP A 40 16.40 -1.18 1.68
N LEU A 41 16.67 -2.04 2.65
CA LEU A 41 15.66 -2.88 3.29
C LEU A 41 15.50 -2.45 4.75
N LEU A 42 14.35 -1.88 5.09
CA LEU A 42 14.01 -1.42 6.43
C LEU A 42 12.99 -2.36 7.07
N ASN A 43 13.27 -2.87 8.26
CA ASN A 43 12.37 -3.72 9.05
C ASN A 43 12.21 -3.16 10.46
N ALA A 44 11.02 -2.68 10.78
CA ALA A 44 10.73 -2.00 12.04
C ALA A 44 10.21 -2.94 13.14
N GLY A 45 9.40 -3.94 12.82
CA GLY A 45 9.06 -5.02 13.78
C GLY A 45 7.70 -4.81 14.41
N ASN A 46 7.62 -4.60 15.73
CA ASN A 46 6.37 -4.12 16.31
C ASN A 46 6.59 -2.77 16.99
N GLY A 47 5.57 -1.93 16.95
CA GLY A 47 5.63 -0.57 17.44
C GLY A 47 4.70 0.30 16.61
N GLY A 48 4.59 1.58 16.97
CA GLY A 48 4.16 2.56 15.97
C GLY A 48 5.42 3.16 15.40
N ASP A 49 5.84 2.68 14.24
CA ASP A 49 7.15 2.90 13.67
C ASP A 49 7.14 3.99 12.58
N THR A 50 8.31 4.56 12.29
CA THR A 50 8.51 5.54 11.22
C THR A 50 9.67 5.09 10.34
N LEU A 51 9.39 4.80 9.08
CA LEU A 51 10.37 4.33 8.10
C LEU A 51 10.46 5.32 6.94
N ASN A 52 11.67 5.72 6.59
CA ASN A 52 11.96 6.56 5.42
C ASN A 52 13.01 5.87 4.54
N GLY A 53 12.63 5.48 3.32
CA GLY A 53 13.60 4.99 2.32
C GLY A 53 14.55 6.10 1.88
N ASN A 54 13.96 7.25 1.56
CA ASN A 54 14.52 8.47 0.96
C ASN A 54 14.77 8.34 -0.54
N GLY A 55 15.82 7.69 -0.99
CA GLY A 55 16.09 7.60 -2.41
C GLY A 55 16.65 6.25 -2.79
N GLY A 56 16.32 5.76 -3.98
CA GLY A 56 16.61 4.38 -4.37
C GLY A 56 15.32 3.58 -4.39
N ASN A 57 15.42 2.30 -4.74
CA ASN A 57 14.28 1.40 -4.77
C ASN A 57 14.25 0.61 -3.47
N ASP A 58 13.47 1.08 -2.51
CA ASP A 58 13.48 0.62 -1.15
C ASP A 58 12.41 -0.43 -0.87
N ARG A 59 12.66 -1.24 0.16
CA ARG A 59 11.66 -2.14 0.74
C ARG A 59 11.46 -1.80 2.21
N LEU A 60 10.28 -1.30 2.55
CA LEU A 60 9.91 -0.88 3.90
C LEU A 60 8.90 -1.87 4.49
N ASN A 61 9.21 -2.43 5.65
CA ASN A 61 8.32 -3.31 6.40
C ASN A 61 8.02 -2.68 7.77
N GLY A 62 6.81 -2.15 7.96
CA GLY A 62 6.32 -1.58 9.21
C GLY A 62 6.18 -2.66 10.28
N GLY A 63 5.24 -3.58 10.05
CA GLY A 63 5.07 -4.77 10.88
C GLY A 63 3.83 -4.64 11.74
N ASN A 64 3.93 -4.78 13.06
CA ASN A 64 2.74 -4.69 13.91
C ASN A 64 2.66 -3.34 14.62
N GLY A 65 1.54 -2.66 14.43
CA GLY A 65 1.17 -1.42 15.07
C GLY A 65 0.83 -0.37 14.02
N ASN A 66 0.70 0.89 14.44
CA ASN A 66 0.26 1.94 13.52
C ASN A 66 1.50 2.66 12.98
N ASP A 67 1.88 2.32 11.76
CA ASP A 67 3.15 2.71 11.20
C ASP A 67 3.03 3.87 10.20
N TYR A 68 4.13 4.62 10.06
CA TYR A 68 4.32 5.60 9.01
C TYR A 68 5.45 5.15 8.10
N LEU A 69 5.17 4.94 6.82
CA LEU A 69 6.14 4.52 5.82
C LEU A 69 6.19 5.56 4.70
N SER A 70 7.40 6.01 4.34
CA SER A 70 7.66 6.88 3.19
C SER A 70 8.76 6.24 2.34
N GLY A 71 8.44 5.90 1.09
CA GLY A 71 9.41 5.40 0.11
C GLY A 71 10.43 6.48 -0.26
N GLY A 72 9.94 7.55 -0.90
CA GLY A 72 10.77 8.69 -1.26
C GLY A 72 10.90 8.80 -2.77
N THR A 73 12.11 8.70 -3.32
CA THR A 73 12.33 8.70 -4.77
C THR A 73 12.83 7.35 -5.23
N GLY A 74 12.28 6.80 -6.30
CA GLY A 74 12.59 5.46 -6.79
C GLY A 74 11.35 4.59 -6.72
N ASN A 75 11.46 3.37 -7.21
CA ASN A 75 10.33 2.44 -7.23
C ASN A 75 10.35 1.62 -5.95
N ASP A 76 9.53 2.02 -5.00
CA ASP A 76 9.54 1.50 -3.64
C ASP A 76 8.49 0.41 -3.44
N THR A 77 8.70 -0.40 -2.41
CA THR A 77 7.73 -1.40 -1.95
C THR A 77 7.49 -1.26 -0.46
N LEU A 78 6.28 -0.84 -0.09
CA LEU A 78 5.89 -0.55 1.28
C LEU A 78 4.92 -1.61 1.78
N TYR A 79 5.22 -2.15 2.96
CA TYR A 79 4.40 -3.13 3.65
C TYR A 79 4.00 -2.62 5.05
N GLY A 80 2.73 -2.24 5.20
CA GLY A 80 2.16 -1.81 6.49
C GLY A 80 2.03 -2.96 7.49
N TYR A 81 1.45 -4.08 7.04
CA TYR A 81 1.11 -5.28 7.83
C TYR A 81 -0.07 -5.11 8.80
N LEU A 82 0.11 -5.19 10.12
CA LEU A 82 -1.00 -5.18 11.09
C LEU A 82 -1.13 -3.81 11.74
N GLY A 83 -2.23 -3.11 11.55
CA GLY A 83 -2.52 -1.89 12.30
C GLY A 83 -3.29 -0.91 11.44
N SER A 84 -3.25 0.37 11.80
CA SER A 84 -3.72 1.47 10.95
C SER A 84 -2.52 2.29 10.51
N ASP A 85 -2.13 2.08 9.26
CA ASP A 85 -0.88 2.52 8.69
C ASP A 85 -1.07 3.73 7.77
N SER A 86 -0.01 4.52 7.61
CA SER A 86 0.06 5.60 6.63
C SER A 86 1.26 5.35 5.72
N MET A 87 0.99 5.05 4.45
CA MET A 87 1.99 4.69 3.46
C MET A 87 2.02 5.74 2.34
N TYR A 88 3.21 6.25 2.06
CA TYR A 88 3.50 7.21 1.00
C TYR A 88 4.56 6.62 0.08
N GLY A 89 4.23 6.35 -1.18
CA GLY A 89 5.17 5.89 -2.19
C GLY A 89 6.20 6.97 -2.50
N GLY A 90 5.74 8.08 -3.09
CA GLY A 90 6.57 9.25 -3.38
C GLY A 90 6.73 9.46 -4.88
N ASP A 91 7.96 9.58 -5.36
CA ASP A 91 8.27 9.66 -6.78
C ASP A 91 8.71 8.28 -7.28
N GLY A 92 8.01 7.67 -8.23
CA GLY A 92 8.36 6.37 -8.77
C GLY A 92 7.13 5.51 -9.02
N ASP A 93 7.30 4.37 -9.68
CA ASP A 93 6.20 3.40 -9.78
C ASP A 93 6.23 2.52 -8.52
N ASP A 94 5.39 2.83 -7.54
CA ASP A 94 5.44 2.23 -6.20
C ASP A 94 4.46 1.08 -6.00
N VAL A 95 4.77 0.20 -5.06
CA VAL A 95 3.88 -0.87 -4.61
C VAL A 95 3.59 -0.69 -3.13
N LEU A 96 2.32 -0.42 -2.78
CA LEU A 96 1.87 -0.31 -1.41
C LEU A 96 0.95 -1.50 -1.09
N ASP A 97 1.38 -2.36 -0.17
CA ASP A 97 0.80 -3.69 0.05
C ASP A 97 0.57 -3.98 1.55
N VAL A 98 -0.66 -4.33 1.90
CA VAL A 98 -0.96 -5.02 3.17
C VAL A 98 -0.99 -6.53 2.90
N LEU A 99 0.15 -7.17 3.15
CA LEU A 99 0.34 -8.59 2.83
C LEU A 99 -0.84 -9.44 3.33
N LEU A 100 -1.31 -10.35 2.48
CA LEU A 100 -2.48 -11.22 2.67
C LEU A 100 -2.64 -11.75 4.12
N GLY A 101 -3.54 -11.14 4.90
CA GLY A 101 -4.23 -11.81 5.99
C GLY A 101 -3.96 -11.34 7.42
N GLY A 102 -4.17 -10.06 7.75
CA GLY A 102 -4.41 -9.79 9.18
C GLY A 102 -4.64 -8.38 9.67
N GLY A 103 -4.32 -7.33 8.93
CA GLY A 103 -4.48 -5.97 9.44
C GLY A 103 -5.94 -5.57 9.48
N GLY A 104 -6.64 -5.76 10.60
CA GLY A 104 -7.79 -4.89 10.86
C GLY A 104 -7.23 -3.48 11.06
N GLY A 105 -7.72 -2.52 10.30
CA GLY A 105 -7.10 -1.20 10.23
C GLY A 105 -7.96 -0.18 9.50
N ASN A 106 -7.62 1.09 9.63
CA ASN A 106 -8.04 2.09 8.66
C ASN A 106 -6.76 2.71 8.12
N ASP A 107 -6.32 2.22 6.98
CA ASP A 107 -5.06 2.59 6.38
C ASP A 107 -5.23 3.77 5.41
N ALA A 108 -4.14 4.49 5.20
CA ALA A 108 -4.06 5.56 4.23
C ALA A 108 -2.90 5.30 3.27
N TYR A 109 -3.23 5.13 2.00
CA TYR A 109 -2.31 4.85 0.92
C TYR A 109 -2.22 6.05 0.00
N TYR A 110 -1.01 6.57 -0.19
CA TYR A 110 -0.71 7.67 -1.09
C TYR A 110 0.37 7.20 -2.07
N GLY A 111 0.02 7.09 -3.35
CA GLY A 111 0.94 6.69 -4.41
C GLY A 111 1.99 7.78 -4.65
N GLY A 112 1.55 8.91 -5.19
CA GLY A 112 2.39 10.08 -5.38
C GLY A 112 2.55 10.40 -6.86
N ASN A 113 3.77 10.48 -7.36
CA ASN A 113 4.04 10.62 -8.78
C ASN A 113 4.49 9.26 -9.34
N GLY A 114 3.86 8.77 -10.39
CA GLY A 114 4.22 7.50 -11.02
C GLY A 114 2.98 6.65 -11.25
N ASN A 115 3.14 5.42 -11.72
CA ASN A 115 2.03 4.49 -11.91
C ASN A 115 2.06 3.49 -10.77
N ASP A 116 1.26 3.76 -9.74
CA ASP A 116 1.33 3.07 -8.47
C ASP A 116 0.40 1.86 -8.43
N LEU A 117 0.77 0.87 -7.62
CA LEU A 117 0.00 -0.33 -7.38
C LEU A 117 -0.34 -0.47 -5.91
N PHE A 118 -1.62 -0.37 -5.61
CA PHE A 118 -2.19 -0.68 -4.30
C PHE A 118 -2.66 -2.13 -4.28
N VAL A 119 -2.06 -2.96 -3.43
CA VAL A 119 -2.45 -4.36 -3.23
C VAL A 119 -3.07 -4.50 -1.85
N PHE A 120 -4.34 -4.89 -1.78
CA PHE A 120 -4.95 -5.11 -0.47
C PHE A 120 -5.92 -6.30 -0.47
N ALA A 121 -6.03 -6.90 0.70
CA ALA A 121 -6.83 -8.10 0.95
C ALA A 121 -7.40 -8.16 2.37
N ASP A 122 -7.39 -7.03 3.09
CA ASP A 122 -7.80 -6.93 4.47
C ASP A 122 -9.20 -6.34 4.62
N ALA A 123 -9.55 -6.03 5.87
CA ALA A 123 -10.85 -5.49 6.25
C ALA A 123 -10.62 -4.18 7.00
N GLY A 124 -11.17 -3.08 6.48
CA GLY A 124 -10.87 -1.76 7.01
C GLY A 124 -11.70 -0.68 6.35
N PHE A 125 -11.61 0.53 6.89
CA PHE A 125 -12.09 1.71 6.20
C PHE A 125 -10.92 2.52 5.67
N ASP A 126 -10.42 2.09 4.52
CA ASP A 126 -9.17 2.59 3.99
C ASP A 126 -9.38 3.76 3.04
N THR A 127 -8.31 4.54 2.87
CA THR A 127 -8.22 5.68 1.96
C THR A 127 -7.12 5.42 0.95
N PHE A 128 -7.42 5.59 -0.33
CA PHE A 128 -6.46 5.46 -1.42
C PHE A 128 -6.42 6.76 -2.22
N ASP A 129 -5.21 7.28 -2.43
CA ASP A 129 -4.95 8.39 -3.32
C ASP A 129 -3.80 8.03 -4.26
N GLY A 130 -4.10 7.74 -5.52
CA GLY A 130 -3.07 7.43 -6.53
C GLY A 130 -2.15 8.62 -6.80
N GLY A 131 -2.69 9.84 -6.75
CA GLY A 131 -1.92 11.03 -7.08
C GLY A 131 -1.83 11.22 -8.59
N ALA A 132 -0.61 11.29 -9.12
CA ALA A 132 -0.32 11.61 -10.51
C ALA A 132 0.25 10.42 -11.26
N GLY A 133 -0.52 9.87 -12.19
CA GLY A 133 -0.09 8.85 -13.13
C GLY A 133 -1.25 7.98 -13.57
N ASN A 134 -1.01 6.70 -13.82
CA ASN A 134 -2.07 5.73 -14.07
C ASN A 134 -2.01 4.64 -13.00
N ASP A 135 -2.80 4.82 -11.97
CA ASP A 135 -2.68 4.03 -10.76
C ASP A 135 -3.65 2.85 -10.80
N THR A 136 -3.24 1.78 -10.12
CA THR A 136 -3.96 0.52 -10.08
C THR A 136 -4.28 0.12 -8.66
N LEU A 137 -5.56 -0.11 -8.40
CA LEU A 137 -6.06 -0.72 -7.18
C LEU A 137 -6.38 -2.20 -7.44
N ALA A 138 -5.57 -3.10 -6.87
CA ALA A 138 -5.74 -4.54 -6.96
C ALA A 138 -6.46 -5.08 -5.71
N VAL A 139 -7.71 -5.53 -5.90
CA VAL A 139 -8.59 -6.04 -4.84
C VAL A 139 -8.64 -7.57 -4.91
N TYR A 140 -8.18 -8.25 -3.87
CA TYR A 140 -8.29 -9.71 -3.75
C TYR A 140 -9.44 -10.16 -2.82
N GLY A 141 -10.09 -9.20 -2.14
CA GLY A 141 -11.28 -9.40 -1.29
C GLY A 141 -12.62 -9.17 -2.01
N ALA A 142 -13.73 -9.38 -1.29
CA ALA A 142 -15.07 -9.39 -1.88
C ALA A 142 -15.78 -8.03 -1.92
N ASP A 143 -15.23 -6.98 -1.32
CA ASP A 143 -15.92 -5.70 -1.13
C ASP A 143 -14.98 -4.51 -1.39
N LEU A 144 -15.55 -3.44 -1.95
CA LEU A 144 -14.92 -2.14 -2.17
C LEU A 144 -15.39 -1.08 -1.17
N SER A 145 -16.02 -1.46 -0.05
CA SER A 145 -16.60 -0.54 0.97
C SER A 145 -15.62 0.42 1.69
N HIS A 146 -14.42 0.60 1.13
CA HIS A 146 -13.45 1.64 1.41
C HIS A 146 -14.04 3.03 1.12
N ARG A 147 -13.73 3.99 1.98
CA ARG A 147 -14.53 5.22 2.11
C ARG A 147 -14.05 6.35 1.20
N ALA A 148 -12.86 6.25 0.61
CA ALA A 148 -12.31 7.26 -0.29
C ALA A 148 -11.25 6.66 -1.22
N ILE A 149 -11.57 6.58 -2.52
CA ILE A 149 -10.60 6.26 -3.57
C ILE A 149 -10.53 7.48 -4.49
N THR A 150 -9.37 8.11 -4.57
CA THR A 150 -9.08 9.25 -5.44
C THR A 150 -7.84 8.97 -6.28
N GLY A 151 -7.76 9.59 -7.46
CA GLY A 151 -6.58 9.47 -8.32
C GLY A 151 -6.25 8.04 -8.77
N VAL A 152 -7.21 7.10 -8.74
CA VAL A 152 -6.97 5.73 -9.23
C VAL A 152 -7.77 5.47 -10.51
N GLU A 153 -7.07 5.10 -11.58
CA GLU A 153 -7.64 4.88 -12.90
C GLU A 153 -8.08 3.44 -13.13
N THR A 154 -7.33 2.47 -12.61
CA THR A 154 -7.52 1.04 -12.88
C THR A 154 -7.92 0.29 -11.63
N LEU A 155 -9.02 -0.45 -11.71
CA LEU A 155 -9.43 -1.44 -10.72
C LEU A 155 -9.14 -2.84 -11.26
N LEU A 156 -8.27 -3.58 -10.58
CA LEU A 156 -8.01 -5.00 -10.85
C LEU A 156 -8.69 -5.87 -9.79
N ILE A 157 -9.66 -6.68 -10.21
CA ILE A 157 -10.42 -7.55 -9.32
C ILE A 157 -9.85 -8.96 -9.39
N GLY A 158 -9.12 -9.37 -8.35
CA GLY A 158 -8.57 -10.72 -8.17
C GLY A 158 -9.51 -11.71 -7.48
N ALA A 159 -10.66 -11.25 -6.99
CA ALA A 159 -11.65 -12.07 -6.28
C ALA A 159 -12.61 -12.81 -7.21
N THR A 160 -13.17 -13.94 -6.74
CA THR A 160 -14.18 -14.74 -7.47
C THR A 160 -15.59 -14.13 -7.40
N SER A 161 -15.82 -13.19 -6.48
CA SER A 161 -17.05 -12.42 -6.32
C SER A 161 -16.70 -11.04 -5.79
N PHE A 162 -17.42 -10.02 -6.25
CA PHE A 162 -17.12 -8.62 -5.94
C PHE A 162 -18.41 -7.79 -5.84
N ALA A 163 -18.53 -7.01 -4.76
CA ALA A 163 -19.63 -6.08 -4.52
C ALA A 163 -19.14 -4.63 -4.57
N ALA A 164 -19.84 -3.79 -5.32
CA ALA A 164 -19.66 -2.35 -5.36
C ALA A 164 -20.95 -1.66 -5.86
N THR A 165 -21.11 -0.39 -5.50
CA THR A 165 -22.12 0.50 -6.07
C THR A 165 -21.71 0.94 -7.47
N ALA A 166 -22.69 1.39 -8.26
CA ALA A 166 -22.42 1.97 -9.58
C ALA A 166 -21.55 3.24 -9.51
N ALA A 167 -21.63 4.01 -8.43
CA ALA A 167 -20.82 5.22 -8.25
C ALA A 167 -19.34 4.88 -8.07
N GLU A 168 -19.03 3.87 -7.25
CA GLU A 168 -17.67 3.37 -7.02
C GLU A 168 -17.07 2.77 -8.28
N ILE A 169 -17.83 1.99 -9.06
CA ILE A 169 -17.33 1.45 -10.33
C ILE A 169 -17.11 2.53 -11.39
N ASN A 170 -17.88 3.61 -11.36
CA ASN A 170 -17.79 4.68 -12.34
C ASN A 170 -16.66 5.68 -12.06
N SER A 171 -16.04 5.66 -10.87
CA SER A 171 -14.84 6.46 -10.62
C SER A 171 -13.60 5.92 -11.34
N PHE A 172 -13.61 4.63 -11.73
CA PHE A 172 -12.51 4.02 -12.47
C PHE A 172 -12.66 4.18 -13.99
N THR A 173 -11.52 4.42 -14.64
CA THR A 173 -11.38 4.42 -16.10
C THR A 173 -11.43 3.00 -16.63
N THR A 174 -10.67 2.09 -16.00
CA THR A 174 -10.55 0.69 -16.40
C THR A 174 -10.94 -0.23 -15.24
N VAL A 175 -11.74 -1.26 -15.52
CA VAL A 175 -12.02 -2.34 -14.57
C VAL A 175 -11.68 -3.67 -15.24
N SER A 176 -10.77 -4.44 -14.64
CA SER A 176 -10.27 -5.71 -15.14
C SER A 176 -10.43 -6.83 -14.11
N PHE A 177 -10.55 -8.07 -14.57
CA PHE A 177 -10.71 -9.24 -13.71
C PHE A 177 -9.50 -10.18 -13.89
N GLY A 178 -8.85 -10.55 -12.78
CA GLY A 178 -7.58 -11.27 -12.75
C GLY A 178 -7.63 -12.77 -13.03
N GLY A 179 -8.70 -13.33 -13.62
CA GLY A 179 -8.85 -14.78 -13.78
C GLY A 179 -9.64 -15.24 -15.01
N GLY A 180 -9.25 -16.38 -15.59
CA GLY A 180 -9.91 -16.99 -16.76
C GLY A 180 -11.22 -17.74 -16.48
N ALA A 181 -11.77 -17.64 -15.26
CA ALA A 181 -13.04 -18.26 -14.88
C ALA A 181 -14.19 -17.24 -14.97
N SER A 182 -15.42 -17.75 -15.16
CA SER A 182 -16.65 -16.94 -15.16
C SER A 182 -16.77 -16.14 -13.87
N PHE A 183 -16.93 -14.82 -13.99
CA PHE A 183 -17.11 -13.90 -12.86
C PHE A 183 -18.57 -13.41 -12.79
N SER A 184 -19.01 -13.05 -11.59
CA SER A 184 -20.31 -12.42 -11.35
C SER A 184 -20.09 -11.07 -10.68
N LEU A 185 -20.37 -9.97 -11.38
CA LEU A 185 -20.42 -8.62 -10.82
C LEU A 185 -21.85 -8.33 -10.35
N THR A 186 -22.03 -8.05 -9.05
CA THR A 186 -23.32 -7.61 -8.52
C THR A 186 -23.26 -6.11 -8.26
N LEU A 187 -23.86 -5.30 -9.13
CA LEU A 187 -24.02 -3.86 -8.91
C LEU A 187 -25.22 -3.63 -7.99
N THR A 188 -25.00 -3.12 -6.78
CA THR A 188 -26.08 -2.63 -5.93
C THR A 188 -26.56 -1.27 -6.48
N ALA A 189 -27.73 -1.29 -7.10
CA ALA A 189 -28.20 -0.17 -7.92
C ALA A 189 -28.47 1.12 -7.13
N ALA A 190 -27.85 2.20 -7.59
CA ALA A 190 -28.49 3.52 -7.68
C ALA A 190 -28.08 4.19 -9.01
N GLY A 191 -28.73 3.75 -10.11
CA GLY A 191 -28.99 4.61 -11.27
C GLY A 191 -27.87 4.99 -12.24
N SER A 192 -27.07 4.05 -12.77
CA SER A 192 -26.32 4.33 -14.00
C SER A 192 -26.15 3.11 -14.90
N SER A 193 -26.22 3.38 -16.20
CA SER A 193 -26.19 2.51 -17.37
C SER A 193 -25.11 1.42 -17.34
N ASP A 194 -25.51 0.20 -17.68
CA ASP A 194 -24.65 -0.94 -18.00
C ASP A 194 -23.49 -0.53 -18.91
N ARG A 195 -22.26 -0.51 -18.36
CA ARG A 195 -21.07 -0.63 -19.19
C ARG A 195 -20.89 -2.10 -19.51
N THR A 196 -20.84 -2.44 -20.80
CA THR A 196 -20.40 -3.77 -21.23
C THR A 196 -18.91 -3.89 -20.90
N LEU A 197 -18.58 -4.63 -19.84
CA LEU A 197 -17.22 -4.97 -19.49
C LEU A 197 -16.67 -5.91 -20.56
N ALA A 198 -15.73 -5.41 -21.38
CA ALA A 198 -15.08 -6.23 -22.38
C ALA A 198 -14.06 -7.15 -21.70
N ARG A 199 -14.01 -8.40 -22.18
CA ARG A 199 -12.94 -9.36 -21.86
C ARG A 199 -11.61 -8.92 -22.43
#